data_AF-D8FXW9-F1
#
_entry.id   AF-D8FXW9-F1
#
_cell.length_a   1.000
_cell.length_b   1.000
_cell.length_c   1.000
_cell.angle_alpha   90.00
_cell.angle_beta   90.00
_cell.angle_gamma   90.00
#
_symmetry.space_group_name_H-M   'P 1'
#
loop_
_entity.id
_entity.type
_entity.pdbx_description
1 polymer ?
#
loop_
_entity_poly.entity_id
_entity_poly.type
_entity_poly.pdbx_seq_one_letter_code
_entity_poly.pdbx_strand_id
1 'polypeptide(L)'
;MTTQLNDLEAQLETLRQEAENAIATSNTLEQLEQLRIGYFGKKGQLSQILGSMGKLAADQRPKIGAIANVIKEAIATELDNKRITLQSAQIQAKLEAETIDVTMPGVYRPQGRIHPLNGVIDRALDIFVGLGYTVATGPEIESDYYNFEALNTPPDHPARDMQDTFYLPDAKLLRTHTSSVQIRYMENHEPPIRIVAPGRVYRRDTVDATHAAVFHQIELLAVDEGLTFTDLKGTIKEFLRQMFGQDLPIRFRASYFPFTEPSAEVDLQWQGRWLEVLGCGVVDPNVLKAVGYDPEKYTGFAAGFGVERFAQVLHKIDDIRRVYTSDLRFLRQF
;
A
#
# COMPACT_ATOMS: atom_id res chain seq x y z
N MET A 1 73.85 3.28 53.88
CA MET A 1 72.65 2.48 53.58
C MET A 1 71.41 3.35 53.31
N THR A 2 71.24 4.51 53.97
CA THR A 2 70.18 5.50 53.67
C THR A 2 70.29 6.17 52.31
N THR A 3 71.49 6.36 51.76
CA THR A 3 71.72 7.04 50.47
C THR A 3 71.23 6.25 49.25
N GLN A 4 71.24 4.92 49.30
CA GLN A 4 70.79 4.06 48.19
C GLN A 4 69.25 3.94 48.12
N LEU A 5 68.56 4.14 49.24
CA LEU A 5 67.10 4.15 49.30
C LEU A 5 66.55 5.42 48.61
N ASN A 6 67.09 6.58 48.98
CA ASN A 6 66.67 7.87 48.43
C ASN A 6 66.97 8.00 46.92
N ASP A 7 68.02 7.35 46.42
CA ASP A 7 68.38 7.35 45.00
C ASP A 7 67.36 6.54 44.15
N LEU A 8 66.92 5.38 44.65
CA LEU A 8 65.90 4.58 43.96
C LEU A 8 64.51 5.24 43.99
N GLU A 9 64.16 5.90 45.10
CA GLU A 9 62.92 6.70 45.17
C GLU A 9 62.96 7.88 44.18
N ALA A 10 64.08 8.59 44.09
CA ALA A 10 64.26 9.67 43.13
C ALA A 10 64.21 9.19 41.66
N GLN A 11 64.79 8.02 41.37
CA GLN A 11 64.73 7.40 40.03
C GLN A 11 63.31 6.97 39.64
N LEU A 12 62.55 6.42 40.59
CA LEU A 12 61.15 6.04 40.38
C LEU A 12 60.26 7.27 40.15
N GLU A 13 60.48 8.35 40.90
CA GLU A 13 59.73 9.60 40.73
C GLU A 13 60.07 10.31 39.41
N THR A 14 61.35 10.32 39.03
CA THR A 14 61.81 10.82 37.72
C THR A 14 61.16 10.04 36.59
N LEU A 15 61.13 8.70 36.70
CA LEU A 15 60.47 7.83 35.74
C LEU A 15 58.97 8.15 35.63
N ARG A 16 58.28 8.40 36.75
CA ARG A 16 56.86 8.77 36.74
C ARG A 16 56.64 10.04 35.94
N GLN A 17 57.44 11.09 36.21
CA GLN A 17 57.30 12.38 35.52
C GLN A 17 57.62 12.30 34.02
N GLU A 18 58.64 11.54 33.65
CA GLU A 18 59.00 11.28 32.25
C GLU A 18 57.89 10.50 31.54
N ALA A 19 57.33 9.48 32.19
CA ALA A 19 56.23 8.70 31.65
C ALA A 19 54.96 9.53 31.47
N GLU A 20 54.56 10.32 32.46
CA GLU A 20 53.42 11.25 32.36
C GLU A 20 53.58 12.20 31.16
N ASN A 21 54.77 12.81 31.00
CA ASN A 21 55.05 13.72 29.89
C ASN A 21 55.06 13.01 28.51
N ALA A 22 55.66 11.82 28.43
CA ALA A 22 55.72 11.05 27.19
C ALA A 22 54.34 10.54 26.76
N ILE A 23 53.51 10.10 27.72
CA ILE A 23 52.14 9.65 27.47
C ILE A 23 51.28 10.85 27.02
N ALA A 24 51.41 12.00 27.69
CA ALA A 24 50.69 13.21 27.34
C ALA A 24 50.99 13.67 25.90
N THR A 25 52.25 13.59 25.47
CA THR A 25 52.72 14.03 24.13
C THR A 25 52.55 12.98 23.02
N SER A 26 52.19 11.74 23.35
CA SER A 26 51.91 10.69 22.36
C SER A 26 50.64 11.01 21.56
N ASN A 27 50.71 10.89 20.24
CA ASN A 27 49.61 11.24 19.32
C ASN A 27 49.06 10.05 18.54
N THR A 28 49.65 8.85 18.69
CA THR A 28 49.27 7.64 17.96
C THR A 28 49.22 6.42 18.87
N LEU A 29 48.40 5.44 18.51
CA LEU A 29 48.31 4.19 19.27
C LEU A 29 49.63 3.40 19.20
N GLU A 30 50.34 3.51 18.09
CA GLU A 30 51.66 2.90 17.88
C GLU A 30 52.71 3.50 18.82
N GLN A 31 52.75 4.83 18.96
CA GLN A 31 53.64 5.50 19.93
C GLN A 31 53.30 5.10 21.36
N LEU A 32 52.01 5.01 21.69
CA LEU A 32 51.56 4.62 23.03
C LEU A 32 51.95 3.17 23.37
N GLU A 33 51.86 2.25 22.41
CA GLU A 33 52.31 0.86 22.59
C GLU A 33 53.83 0.78 22.72
N GLN A 34 54.59 1.59 21.99
CA GLN A 34 56.04 1.70 22.18
C GLN A 34 56.40 2.18 23.58
N LEU A 35 55.69 3.18 24.12
CA LEU A 35 55.88 3.65 25.50
C LEU A 35 55.55 2.55 26.51
N ARG A 36 54.44 1.84 26.33
CA ARG A 36 54.06 0.71 27.20
C ARG A 36 55.15 -0.37 27.22
N ILE A 37 55.70 -0.75 26.08
CA ILE A 37 56.80 -1.72 25.98
C ILE A 37 58.07 -1.15 26.63
N GLY A 38 58.37 0.14 26.44
CA GLY A 38 59.53 0.83 27.02
C GLY A 38 59.51 0.90 28.55
N TYR A 39 58.33 1.05 29.15
CA TYR A 39 58.18 1.10 30.61
C TYR A 39 58.01 -0.29 31.24
N PHE A 40 57.13 -1.14 30.69
CA PHE A 40 56.74 -2.43 31.29
C PHE A 40 57.36 -3.68 30.65
N GLY A 41 58.11 -3.55 29.57
CA GLY A 41 58.76 -4.68 28.91
C GLY A 41 59.78 -5.39 29.80
N LYS A 42 60.24 -6.58 29.37
CA LYS A 42 61.28 -7.35 30.09
C LYS A 42 62.59 -6.59 30.28
N LYS A 43 62.91 -5.67 29.36
CA LYS A 43 64.04 -4.73 29.43
C LYS A 43 63.61 -3.29 29.72
N GLY A 44 62.35 -3.08 30.12
CA GLY A 44 61.78 -1.76 30.34
C GLY A 44 62.38 -1.07 31.56
N GLN A 45 62.26 0.26 31.61
CA GLN A 45 62.87 1.09 32.64
C GLN A 45 62.43 0.68 34.05
N LEU A 46 61.14 0.34 34.25
CA LEU A 46 60.63 -0.12 35.54
C LEU A 46 61.23 -1.49 35.94
N SER A 47 61.36 -2.42 34.99
CA SER A 47 61.98 -3.74 35.22
C SER A 47 63.47 -3.62 35.59
N GLN A 48 64.18 -2.63 35.01
CA GLN A 48 65.58 -2.37 35.32
C GLN A 48 65.75 -1.80 36.74
N ILE A 49 64.93 -0.82 37.12
CA ILE A 49 64.95 -0.20 38.47
C ILE A 49 64.56 -1.23 39.55
N LEU A 50 63.56 -2.07 39.27
CA LEU A 50 63.17 -3.16 40.18
C LEU A 50 64.25 -4.25 40.26
N GLY A 51 65.00 -4.51 39.18
CA GLY A 51 66.13 -5.43 39.18
C GLY A 51 67.26 -5.01 40.13
N SER A 52 67.45 -3.71 40.36
CA SER A 52 68.41 -3.19 41.35
C SER A 52 67.99 -3.40 42.82
N MET A 53 66.74 -3.75 43.11
CA MET A 53 66.26 -3.99 44.48
C MET A 53 66.92 -5.20 45.17
N GLY A 54 67.51 -6.13 44.40
CA GLY A 54 68.25 -7.26 44.95
C GLY A 54 69.45 -6.85 45.84
N LYS A 55 69.92 -5.60 45.70
CA LYS A 55 71.03 -5.01 46.46
C LYS A 55 70.61 -4.37 47.79
N LEU A 56 69.30 -4.27 48.07
CA LEU A 56 68.77 -3.66 49.30
C LEU A 56 68.68 -4.66 50.46
N ALA A 57 68.75 -4.14 51.70
CA ALA A 57 68.48 -4.88 52.93
C ALA A 57 67.01 -5.32 53.02
N ALA A 58 66.73 -6.44 53.72
CA ALA A 58 65.42 -7.09 53.72
C ALA A 58 64.27 -6.22 54.27
N ASP A 59 64.59 -5.28 55.15
CA ASP A 59 63.68 -4.31 55.78
C ASP A 59 63.28 -3.14 54.86
N GLN A 60 64.08 -2.85 53.84
CA GLN A 60 63.88 -1.73 52.91
C GLN A 60 63.15 -2.12 51.62
N ARG A 61 63.21 -3.40 51.24
CA ARG A 61 62.55 -3.94 50.03
C ARG A 61 61.02 -3.74 50.00
N PRO A 62 60.27 -3.89 51.12
CA PRO A 62 58.81 -3.69 51.10
C PRO A 62 58.40 -2.23 50.80
N LYS A 63 59.16 -1.24 51.26
CA LYS A 63 58.86 0.18 51.07
C LYS A 63 59.01 0.60 49.60
N ILE A 64 60.14 0.25 48.99
CA ILE A 64 60.39 0.53 47.56
C ILE A 64 59.44 -0.27 46.67
N GLY A 65 59.11 -1.52 47.03
CA GLY A 65 58.13 -2.31 46.30
C GLY A 65 56.73 -1.69 46.30
N ALA A 66 56.31 -1.10 47.43
CA ALA A 66 55.04 -0.39 47.51
C ALA A 66 55.03 0.86 46.62
N ILE A 67 56.09 1.69 46.69
CA ILE A 67 56.23 2.90 45.84
C ILE A 67 56.25 2.54 44.36
N ALA A 68 56.98 1.50 43.97
CA ALA A 68 57.05 1.05 42.59
C ALA A 68 55.72 0.50 42.06
N ASN A 69 54.92 -0.17 42.91
CA ASN A 69 53.57 -0.62 42.54
C ASN A 69 52.63 0.57 42.33
N VAL A 70 52.67 1.59 43.19
CA VAL A 70 51.87 2.82 43.03
C VAL A 70 52.22 3.51 41.70
N ILE A 71 53.51 3.66 41.39
CA ILE A 71 53.97 4.30 40.16
C ILE A 71 53.61 3.45 38.92
N LYS A 72 53.74 2.13 39.03
CA LYS A 72 53.30 1.20 37.98
C LYS A 72 51.81 1.35 37.69
N GLU A 73 50.97 1.39 38.71
CA GLU A 73 49.53 1.57 38.56
C GLU A 73 49.19 2.95 37.97
N ALA A 74 49.88 4.01 38.39
CA ALA A 74 49.70 5.35 37.83
C ALA A 74 50.04 5.39 36.32
N ILE A 75 51.21 4.86 35.92
CA ILE A 75 51.64 4.82 34.51
C ILE A 75 50.70 3.93 33.67
N ALA A 76 50.28 2.77 34.21
CA ALA A 76 49.35 1.89 33.51
C ALA A 76 47.98 2.56 33.30
N THR A 77 47.47 3.25 34.33
CA THR A 77 46.21 4.00 34.27
C THR A 77 46.31 5.12 33.24
N GLU A 78 47.41 5.86 33.21
CA GLU A 78 47.59 6.97 32.27
C GLU A 78 47.73 6.50 30.82
N LEU A 79 48.44 5.37 30.59
CA LEU A 79 48.48 4.72 29.28
C LEU A 79 47.09 4.26 28.82
N ASP A 80 46.31 3.63 29.70
CA ASP A 80 44.96 3.18 29.35
C ASP A 80 44.01 4.36 29.08
N ASN A 81 44.07 5.42 29.89
CA ASN A 81 43.30 6.65 29.66
C ASN A 81 43.64 7.27 28.31
N LYS A 82 44.93 7.46 28.02
CA LYS A 82 45.40 8.02 26.74
C LYS A 82 44.99 7.14 25.56
N ARG A 83 45.03 5.82 25.72
CA ARG A 83 44.59 4.85 24.70
C ARG A 83 43.11 5.03 24.38
N ILE A 84 42.26 5.14 25.40
CA ILE A 84 40.82 5.36 25.23
C ILE A 84 40.57 6.70 24.52
N THR A 85 41.28 7.77 24.88
CA THR A 85 41.16 9.08 24.23
C THR A 85 41.52 9.01 22.75
N LEU A 86 42.66 8.41 22.40
CA LEU A 86 43.10 8.29 21.02
C LEU A 86 42.15 7.40 20.19
N GLN A 87 41.66 6.30 20.75
CA GLN A 87 40.66 5.44 20.09
C GLN A 87 39.34 6.18 19.84
N SER A 88 38.86 6.92 20.83
CA SER A 88 37.63 7.72 20.70
C SER A 88 37.77 8.80 19.63
N ALA A 89 38.92 9.48 19.57
CA ALA A 89 39.21 10.47 18.55
C ALA A 89 39.28 9.86 17.14
N GLN A 90 39.87 8.67 17.00
CA GLN A 90 39.91 7.96 15.72
C GLN A 90 38.51 7.53 15.25
N ILE A 91 37.67 7.04 16.16
CA ILE A 91 36.26 6.70 15.87
C ILE A 91 35.50 7.95 15.45
N GLN A 92 35.62 9.05 16.19
CA GLN A 92 34.93 10.30 15.88
C GLN A 92 35.33 10.86 14.51
N ALA A 93 36.63 10.90 14.20
CA ALA A 93 37.12 11.32 12.90
C ALA A 93 36.59 10.42 11.76
N LYS A 94 36.49 9.10 12.00
CA LYS A 94 35.91 8.16 11.05
C LYS A 94 34.41 8.41 10.85
N LEU A 95 33.65 8.63 11.93
CA LEU A 95 32.23 8.96 11.85
C LEU A 95 31.98 10.26 11.09
N GLU A 96 32.79 11.29 11.31
CA GLU A 96 32.71 12.57 10.59
C GLU A 96 33.02 12.39 9.09
N ALA A 97 34.05 11.60 8.75
CA ALA A 97 34.40 11.30 7.37
C ALA A 97 33.36 10.42 6.65
N GLU A 98 32.69 9.52 7.38
CA GLU A 98 31.63 8.64 6.88
C GLU A 98 30.22 9.25 7.05
N THR A 99 30.13 10.50 7.51
CA THR A 99 28.84 11.20 7.62
C THR A 99 28.30 11.48 6.22
N ILE A 100 27.09 10.99 5.97
CA ILE A 100 26.36 11.18 4.72
C ILE A 100 25.08 11.95 4.95
N ASP A 101 24.56 12.56 3.89
CA ASP A 101 23.22 13.15 3.90
C ASP A 101 22.16 12.05 3.86
N VAL A 102 21.59 11.72 5.02
CA VAL A 102 20.51 10.73 5.17
C VAL A 102 19.16 11.21 4.61
N THR A 103 19.05 12.47 4.19
CA THR A 103 17.83 13.03 3.58
C THR A 103 17.82 12.92 2.05
N MET A 104 18.96 12.58 1.45
CA MET A 104 19.08 12.40 0.01
C MET A 104 18.15 11.26 -0.47
N PRO A 105 17.38 11.47 -1.56
CA PRO A 105 16.52 10.42 -2.11
C PRO A 105 17.32 9.16 -2.46
N GLY A 106 16.92 8.03 -1.89
CA GLY A 106 17.54 6.73 -2.18
C GLY A 106 17.21 6.23 -3.59
N VAL A 107 17.99 5.24 -4.05
CA VAL A 107 17.67 4.51 -5.28
C VAL A 107 16.52 3.54 -4.99
N TYR A 108 15.36 3.74 -5.61
CA TYR A 108 14.21 2.88 -5.43
C TYR A 108 13.51 2.58 -6.77
N ARG A 109 12.70 1.53 -6.77
CA ARG A 109 11.77 1.23 -7.87
C ARG A 109 10.40 1.77 -7.50
N PRO A 110 9.82 2.71 -8.26
CA PRO A 110 8.48 3.21 -7.99
C PRO A 110 7.46 2.08 -7.95
N GLN A 111 6.55 2.13 -6.98
CA GLN A 111 5.41 1.22 -6.95
C GLN A 111 4.49 1.51 -8.14
N GLY A 112 3.91 0.44 -8.71
CA GLY A 112 2.87 0.56 -9.72
C GLY A 112 1.60 1.17 -9.14
N ARG A 113 0.71 1.61 -10.03
CA ARG A 113 -0.62 2.12 -9.70
C ARG A 113 -1.68 1.29 -10.40
N ILE A 114 -2.83 1.14 -9.76
CA ILE A 114 -4.00 0.48 -10.34
C ILE A 114 -4.72 1.50 -11.23
N HIS A 115 -5.26 1.04 -12.34
CA HIS A 115 -6.07 1.89 -13.21
C HIS A 115 -7.32 2.38 -12.45
N PRO A 116 -7.72 3.67 -12.55
CA PRO A 116 -8.83 4.20 -11.76
C PRO A 116 -10.13 3.41 -11.94
N LEU A 117 -10.42 2.92 -13.15
CA LEU A 117 -11.60 2.07 -13.38
C LEU A 117 -11.53 0.75 -12.62
N ASN A 118 -10.35 0.11 -12.59
CA ASN A 118 -10.18 -1.15 -11.86
C ASN A 118 -10.32 -0.92 -10.36
N GLY A 119 -9.78 0.18 -9.83
CA GLY A 119 -9.97 0.53 -8.42
C GLY A 119 -11.44 0.75 -8.05
N VAL A 120 -12.24 1.35 -8.95
CA VAL A 120 -13.69 1.49 -8.75
C VAL A 120 -14.42 0.15 -8.86
N ILE A 121 -14.04 -0.70 -9.82
CA ILE A 121 -14.61 -2.04 -9.98
C ILE A 121 -14.33 -2.87 -8.73
N ASP A 122 -13.08 -2.99 -8.31
CA ASP A 122 -12.65 -3.77 -7.15
C ASP A 122 -13.41 -3.31 -5.89
N ARG A 123 -13.49 -2.00 -5.67
CA ARG A 123 -14.23 -1.43 -4.53
C ARG A 123 -15.73 -1.76 -4.58
N ALA A 124 -16.36 -1.66 -5.76
CA ALA A 124 -17.78 -1.97 -5.90
C ALA A 124 -18.04 -3.47 -5.67
N LEU A 125 -17.18 -4.34 -6.22
CA LEU A 125 -17.27 -5.78 -6.04
C LEU A 125 -17.08 -6.16 -4.57
N ASP A 126 -16.10 -5.58 -3.86
CA ASP A 126 -15.87 -5.82 -2.43
C ASP A 126 -17.13 -5.50 -1.60
N ILE A 127 -17.83 -4.40 -1.90
CA ILE A 127 -19.07 -4.04 -1.21
C ILE A 127 -20.16 -5.08 -1.45
N PHE A 128 -20.40 -5.48 -2.71
CA PHE A 128 -21.46 -6.45 -3.03
C PHE A 128 -21.13 -7.85 -2.51
N VAL A 129 -19.87 -8.28 -2.59
CA VAL A 129 -19.41 -9.54 -1.99
C VAL A 129 -19.61 -9.51 -0.47
N GLY A 130 -19.32 -8.38 0.19
CA GLY A 130 -19.61 -8.15 1.61
C GLY A 130 -21.10 -8.23 1.95
N LEU A 131 -21.99 -7.93 1.00
CA LEU A 131 -23.45 -8.09 1.12
C LEU A 131 -23.93 -9.51 0.75
N GLY A 132 -23.04 -10.43 0.40
CA GLY A 132 -23.36 -11.82 0.07
C GLY A 132 -23.65 -12.07 -1.41
N TYR A 133 -23.27 -11.17 -2.32
CA TYR A 133 -23.38 -11.39 -3.76
C TYR A 133 -22.19 -12.20 -4.29
N THR A 134 -22.44 -13.01 -5.30
CA THR A 134 -21.41 -13.76 -6.02
C THR A 134 -21.04 -13.06 -7.33
N VAL A 135 -19.75 -12.99 -7.65
CA VAL A 135 -19.31 -12.40 -8.93
C VAL A 135 -19.61 -13.37 -10.08
N ALA A 136 -20.37 -12.91 -11.07
CA ALA A 136 -20.67 -13.64 -12.30
C ALA A 136 -20.03 -12.94 -13.50
N THR A 137 -19.63 -13.72 -14.51
CA THR A 137 -19.06 -13.19 -15.75
C THR A 137 -19.65 -13.90 -16.96
N GLY A 138 -19.56 -13.26 -18.12
CA GLY A 138 -20.03 -13.84 -19.37
C GLY A 138 -19.35 -13.21 -20.58
N PRO A 139 -19.63 -13.73 -21.78
CA PRO A 139 -18.97 -13.31 -23.01
C PRO A 139 -19.32 -11.87 -23.38
N GLU A 140 -18.44 -11.22 -24.14
CA GLU A 140 -18.65 -9.86 -24.67
C GLU A 140 -19.37 -9.88 -26.03
N ILE A 141 -19.19 -10.96 -26.80
CA ILE A 141 -19.96 -11.22 -28.01
C ILE A 141 -21.17 -12.05 -27.60
N GLU A 142 -22.37 -11.51 -27.84
CA GLU A 142 -23.64 -12.13 -27.49
C GLU A 142 -24.52 -12.40 -28.71
N SER A 143 -25.55 -13.21 -28.50
CA SER A 143 -26.67 -13.33 -29.44
C SER A 143 -27.76 -12.32 -29.10
N ASP A 144 -28.61 -12.01 -30.09
CA ASP A 144 -29.79 -11.16 -29.90
C ASP A 144 -30.71 -11.65 -28.76
N TYR A 145 -30.88 -12.98 -28.64
CA TYR A 145 -31.68 -13.59 -27.57
C TYR A 145 -31.23 -13.16 -26.16
N TYR A 146 -29.95 -13.35 -25.84
CA TYR A 146 -29.42 -13.06 -24.50
C TYR A 146 -29.28 -11.57 -24.22
N ASN A 147 -29.00 -10.75 -25.25
CA ASN A 147 -28.84 -9.31 -25.06
C ASN A 147 -30.17 -8.55 -25.07
N PHE A 148 -31.25 -9.09 -25.65
CA PHE A 148 -32.50 -8.34 -25.79
C PHE A 148 -33.77 -9.17 -25.57
N GLU A 149 -33.95 -10.29 -26.28
CA GLU A 149 -35.24 -11.00 -26.30
C GLU A 149 -35.62 -11.55 -24.93
N ALA A 150 -34.68 -12.23 -24.26
CA ALA A 150 -34.86 -12.75 -22.91
C ALA A 150 -35.03 -11.62 -21.86
N LEU A 151 -34.65 -10.39 -22.21
CA LEU A 151 -34.79 -9.18 -21.40
C LEU A 151 -36.02 -8.36 -21.81
N ASN A 152 -37.04 -9.04 -22.36
CA ASN A 152 -38.34 -8.45 -22.72
C ASN A 152 -38.21 -7.21 -23.64
N THR A 153 -37.13 -7.14 -24.42
CA THR A 153 -36.87 -6.01 -25.33
C THR A 153 -37.32 -6.42 -26.73
N PRO A 154 -38.43 -5.89 -27.28
CA PRO A 154 -38.99 -6.35 -28.54
C PRO A 154 -38.15 -5.92 -29.76
N PRO A 155 -38.32 -6.56 -30.95
CA PRO A 155 -37.52 -6.29 -32.15
C PRO A 155 -37.54 -4.84 -32.65
N ASP A 156 -38.62 -4.10 -32.40
CA ASP A 156 -38.83 -2.71 -32.78
C ASP A 156 -38.36 -1.71 -31.71
N HIS A 157 -37.77 -2.19 -30.61
CA HIS A 157 -37.26 -1.33 -29.55
C HIS A 157 -36.03 -0.54 -30.02
N PRO A 158 -35.94 0.79 -29.75
CA PRO A 158 -34.82 1.63 -30.22
C PRO A 158 -33.43 1.09 -29.84
N ALA A 159 -33.29 0.49 -28.65
CA ALA A 159 -32.00 -0.09 -28.22
C ALA A 159 -31.46 -1.20 -29.16
N ARG A 160 -32.31 -1.81 -29.98
CA ARG A 160 -31.92 -2.80 -31.00
C ARG A 160 -31.51 -2.17 -32.32
N ASP A 161 -31.65 -0.86 -32.51
CA ASP A 161 -31.30 -0.20 -33.77
C ASP A 161 -29.79 -0.35 -34.07
N MET A 162 -29.45 -0.51 -35.36
CA MET A 162 -28.06 -0.59 -35.84
C MET A 162 -27.27 0.72 -35.62
N GLN A 163 -27.96 1.81 -35.31
CA GLN A 163 -27.36 3.08 -34.92
C GLN A 163 -26.80 3.05 -33.49
N ASP A 164 -27.34 2.19 -32.61
CA ASP A 164 -26.97 2.13 -31.19
C ASP A 164 -26.16 0.86 -30.85
N THR A 165 -26.38 -0.24 -31.57
CA THR A 165 -25.76 -1.55 -31.31
C THR A 165 -24.75 -1.97 -32.37
N PHE A 166 -23.61 -2.51 -31.93
CA PHE A 166 -22.61 -3.10 -32.82
C PHE A 166 -22.95 -4.54 -33.20
N TYR A 167 -23.60 -4.71 -34.34
CA TYR A 167 -23.86 -6.02 -34.93
C TYR A 167 -22.62 -6.58 -35.65
N LEU A 168 -22.43 -7.89 -35.54
CA LEU A 168 -21.37 -8.68 -36.14
C LEU A 168 -21.95 -9.61 -37.22
N PRO A 169 -21.11 -10.20 -38.09
CA PRO A 169 -21.53 -11.32 -38.93
C PRO A 169 -22.14 -12.47 -38.09
N ASP A 170 -22.96 -13.31 -38.73
CA ASP A 170 -23.62 -14.48 -38.12
C ASP A 170 -24.69 -14.15 -37.05
N ALA A 171 -25.37 -13.01 -37.17
CA ALA A 171 -26.44 -12.58 -36.26
C ALA A 171 -26.00 -12.47 -34.78
N LYS A 172 -24.71 -12.15 -34.57
CA LYS A 172 -24.13 -11.83 -33.26
C LYS A 172 -23.99 -10.33 -33.07
N LEU A 173 -23.74 -9.90 -31.84
CA LEU A 173 -23.50 -8.50 -31.50
C LEU A 173 -22.50 -8.36 -30.35
N LEU A 174 -21.91 -7.18 -30.18
CA LEU A 174 -21.21 -6.83 -28.95
C LEU A 174 -22.24 -6.39 -27.91
N ARG A 175 -22.19 -6.97 -26.71
CA ARG A 175 -23.20 -6.73 -25.68
C ARG A 175 -23.30 -5.25 -25.30
N THR A 176 -24.51 -4.74 -25.16
CA THR A 176 -24.79 -3.32 -24.83
C THR A 176 -24.90 -3.06 -23.33
N HIS A 177 -25.03 -4.15 -22.58
CA HIS A 177 -25.08 -4.22 -21.13
C HIS A 177 -24.65 -5.62 -20.66
N THR A 178 -24.38 -5.77 -19.37
CA THR A 178 -24.01 -7.04 -18.73
C THR A 178 -25.21 -7.90 -18.30
N SER A 179 -26.44 -7.45 -18.58
CA SER A 179 -27.68 -8.18 -18.28
C SER A 179 -27.76 -9.56 -18.95
N SER A 180 -27.05 -9.78 -20.06
CA SER A 180 -26.94 -11.11 -20.67
C SER A 180 -26.34 -12.16 -19.72
N VAL A 181 -25.42 -11.74 -18.84
CA VAL A 181 -24.85 -12.60 -17.79
C VAL A 181 -25.94 -13.03 -16.81
N GLN A 182 -26.88 -12.14 -16.50
CA GLN A 182 -27.99 -12.42 -15.59
C GLN A 182 -28.90 -13.51 -16.14
N ILE A 183 -29.32 -13.40 -17.41
CA ILE A 183 -30.13 -14.42 -18.09
C ILE A 183 -29.42 -15.77 -18.07
N ARG A 184 -28.16 -15.81 -18.52
CA ARG A 184 -27.36 -17.04 -18.53
C ARG A 184 -27.21 -17.64 -17.14
N TYR A 185 -27.05 -16.80 -16.12
CA TYR A 185 -26.92 -17.29 -14.75
C TYR A 185 -28.23 -17.92 -14.27
N MET A 186 -29.37 -17.27 -14.52
CA MET A 186 -30.69 -17.79 -14.15
C MET A 186 -31.04 -19.10 -14.88
N GLU A 187 -30.66 -19.26 -16.15
CA GLU A 187 -30.88 -20.53 -16.88
C GLU A 187 -30.11 -21.72 -16.30
N ASN A 188 -29.03 -21.48 -15.54
CA ASN A 188 -28.13 -22.51 -15.03
C ASN A 188 -28.16 -22.68 -13.50
N HIS A 189 -28.97 -21.90 -12.80
CA HIS A 189 -29.07 -21.92 -11.34
C HIS A 189 -30.54 -21.80 -10.93
N GLU A 190 -30.88 -22.22 -9.72
CA GLU A 190 -32.22 -22.02 -9.14
C GLU A 190 -32.14 -20.95 -8.03
N PRO A 191 -33.19 -20.15 -7.78
CA PRO A 191 -33.21 -19.22 -6.67
C PRO A 191 -33.07 -19.95 -5.31
N PRO A 192 -32.49 -19.31 -4.27
CA PRO A 192 -32.10 -17.90 -4.22
C PRO A 192 -30.78 -17.60 -4.93
N ILE A 193 -30.76 -16.51 -5.70
CA ILE A 193 -29.55 -16.01 -6.38
C ILE A 193 -29.29 -14.55 -6.05
N ARG A 194 -28.03 -14.21 -5.81
CA ARG A 194 -27.52 -12.84 -5.66
C ARG A 194 -26.21 -12.74 -6.39
N ILE A 195 -26.19 -12.05 -7.54
CA ILE A 195 -25.00 -11.94 -8.38
C ILE A 195 -24.67 -10.49 -8.71
N VAL A 196 -23.38 -10.23 -8.91
CA VAL A 196 -22.86 -8.99 -9.46
C VAL A 196 -22.02 -9.33 -10.71
N ALA A 197 -22.34 -8.70 -11.83
CA ALA A 197 -21.78 -8.95 -13.14
C ALA A 197 -21.01 -7.72 -13.64
N PRO A 198 -19.69 -7.61 -13.35
CA PRO A 198 -18.85 -6.60 -13.94
C PRO A 198 -18.48 -6.97 -15.38
N GLY A 199 -18.38 -5.98 -16.27
CA GLY A 199 -17.86 -6.24 -17.60
C GLY A 199 -17.82 -5.04 -18.54
N ARG A 200 -17.04 -5.19 -19.61
CA ARG A 200 -17.03 -4.26 -20.75
C ARG A 200 -18.32 -4.38 -21.55
N VAL A 201 -18.84 -3.25 -21.98
CA VAL A 201 -20.04 -3.12 -22.80
C VAL A 201 -19.78 -2.13 -23.93
N TYR A 202 -20.58 -2.21 -24.98
CA TYR A 202 -20.31 -1.57 -26.24
C TYR A 202 -21.56 -0.87 -26.75
N ARG A 203 -21.45 0.41 -27.09
CA ARG A 203 -22.53 1.20 -27.68
C ARG A 203 -21.97 2.10 -28.75
N ARG A 204 -22.73 2.32 -29.82
CA ARG A 204 -22.31 3.18 -30.93
C ARG A 204 -22.59 4.66 -30.62
N ASP A 205 -22.11 5.10 -29.45
CA ASP A 205 -22.24 6.48 -29.02
C ASP A 205 -21.16 7.36 -29.66
N THR A 206 -21.49 8.64 -29.85
CA THR A 206 -20.50 9.64 -30.26
C THR A 206 -19.54 9.88 -29.09
N VAL A 207 -18.24 9.64 -29.31
CA VAL A 207 -17.24 9.78 -28.25
C VAL A 207 -17.11 11.25 -27.84
N ASP A 208 -17.43 11.54 -26.58
CA ASP A 208 -17.37 12.87 -25.97
C ASP A 208 -16.83 12.80 -24.53
N ALA A 209 -16.98 13.86 -23.73
CA ALA A 209 -16.48 13.90 -22.35
C ALA A 209 -17.19 12.94 -21.38
N THR A 210 -18.33 12.38 -21.79
CA THR A 210 -19.24 11.53 -21.00
C THR A 210 -19.61 10.21 -21.67
N HIS A 211 -19.35 10.05 -22.97
CA HIS A 211 -19.66 8.85 -23.75
C HIS A 211 -18.42 8.28 -24.43
N ALA A 212 -18.33 6.95 -24.43
CA ALA A 212 -17.27 6.20 -25.08
C ALA A 212 -17.89 4.95 -25.73
N ALA A 213 -17.36 4.54 -26.88
CA ALA A 213 -17.88 3.37 -27.60
C ALA A 213 -17.68 2.05 -26.83
N VAL A 214 -16.69 2.04 -25.92
CA VAL A 214 -16.43 0.96 -24.97
C VAL A 214 -16.42 1.59 -23.59
N PHE A 215 -17.12 0.97 -22.65
CA PHE A 215 -17.13 1.36 -21.24
C PHE A 215 -17.43 0.14 -20.36
N HIS A 216 -17.42 0.31 -19.04
CA HIS A 216 -17.64 -0.78 -18.11
C HIS A 216 -18.95 -0.57 -17.36
N GLN A 217 -19.74 -1.63 -17.28
CA GLN A 217 -20.90 -1.69 -16.41
C GLN A 217 -20.69 -2.74 -15.33
N ILE A 218 -21.32 -2.47 -14.21
CA ILE A 218 -21.55 -3.46 -13.16
C ILE A 218 -23.05 -3.52 -12.98
N GLU A 219 -23.58 -4.72 -13.17
CA GLU A 219 -24.98 -4.99 -12.88
C GLU A 219 -25.13 -5.96 -11.73
N LEU A 220 -26.22 -5.83 -10.99
CA LEU A 220 -26.59 -6.72 -9.92
C LEU A 220 -27.95 -7.34 -10.21
N LEU A 221 -28.14 -8.56 -9.73
CA LEU A 221 -29.40 -9.28 -9.74
C LEU A 221 -29.56 -9.97 -8.39
N ALA A 222 -30.73 -9.82 -7.78
CA ALA A 222 -31.18 -10.62 -6.65
C ALA A 222 -32.56 -11.22 -6.97
N VAL A 223 -32.71 -12.53 -6.85
CA VAL A 223 -33.99 -13.23 -7.00
C VAL A 223 -34.14 -14.20 -5.83
N ASP A 224 -35.25 -14.10 -5.11
CA ASP A 224 -35.58 -14.89 -3.92
C ASP A 224 -37.11 -14.86 -3.71
N GLU A 225 -37.62 -15.63 -2.75
CA GLU A 225 -39.03 -15.52 -2.36
C GLU A 225 -39.24 -14.23 -1.54
N GLY A 226 -40.14 -13.35 -2.00
CA GLY A 226 -40.60 -12.19 -1.23
C GLY A 226 -39.71 -10.95 -1.27
N LEU A 227 -38.77 -10.82 -2.21
CA LEU A 227 -38.03 -9.58 -2.43
C LEU A 227 -38.96 -8.45 -2.89
N THR A 228 -38.76 -7.26 -2.34
CA THR A 228 -39.58 -6.07 -2.62
C THR A 228 -38.74 -4.90 -3.16
N PHE A 229 -39.42 -3.88 -3.68
CA PHE A 229 -38.76 -2.62 -4.07
C PHE A 229 -38.06 -1.93 -2.89
N THR A 230 -38.49 -2.17 -1.65
CA THR A 230 -37.84 -1.61 -0.46
C THR A 230 -36.45 -2.22 -0.25
N ASP A 231 -36.29 -3.52 -0.54
CA ASP A 231 -35.01 -4.23 -0.45
C ASP A 231 -34.03 -3.70 -1.50
N LEU A 232 -34.51 -3.45 -2.72
CA LEU A 232 -33.74 -2.77 -3.77
C LEU A 232 -33.27 -1.41 -3.28
N LYS A 233 -34.19 -0.58 -2.78
CA LYS A 233 -33.87 0.78 -2.30
C LYS A 233 -32.87 0.75 -1.15
N GLY A 234 -33.00 -0.18 -0.22
CA GLY A 234 -32.05 -0.41 0.88
C GLY A 234 -30.66 -0.78 0.37
N THR A 235 -30.60 -1.75 -0.54
CA THR A 235 -29.34 -2.23 -1.16
C THR A 235 -28.60 -1.10 -1.86
N ILE A 236 -29.30 -0.34 -2.72
CA ILE A 236 -28.68 0.78 -3.46
C ILE A 236 -28.24 1.91 -2.52
N LYS A 237 -29.04 2.23 -1.50
CA LYS A 237 -28.66 3.24 -0.49
C LYS A 237 -27.37 2.85 0.22
N GLU A 238 -27.28 1.59 0.63
CA GLU A 238 -26.11 1.08 1.34
C GLU A 238 -24.87 1.02 0.44
N PHE A 239 -25.03 0.56 -0.80
CA PHE A 239 -23.97 0.58 -1.80
C PHE A 239 -23.42 1.99 -2.05
N LEU A 240 -24.29 2.96 -2.34
CA LEU A 240 -23.88 4.35 -2.59
C LEU A 240 -23.23 4.98 -1.35
N ARG A 241 -23.73 4.67 -0.15
CA ARG A 241 -23.13 5.11 1.11
C ARG A 241 -21.70 4.58 1.29
N GLN A 242 -21.44 3.31 0.99
CA GLN A 242 -20.10 2.73 1.09
C GLN A 242 -19.16 3.18 -0.04
N MET A 243 -19.69 3.42 -1.23
CA MET A 243 -18.92 3.95 -2.36
C MET A 243 -18.49 5.40 -2.11
N PHE A 244 -19.40 6.27 -1.67
CA PHE A 244 -19.14 7.71 -1.67
C PHE A 244 -19.14 8.39 -0.28
N GLY A 245 -19.56 7.70 0.79
CA GLY A 245 -19.67 8.25 2.15
C GLY A 245 -21.11 8.60 2.55
N GLN A 246 -21.29 9.09 3.80
CA GLN A 246 -22.61 9.26 4.42
C GLN A 246 -23.39 10.51 3.97
N ASP A 247 -22.74 11.50 3.37
CA ASP A 247 -23.31 12.85 3.20
C ASP A 247 -23.76 13.19 1.77
N LEU A 248 -24.07 12.20 0.94
CA LEU A 248 -24.49 12.44 -0.45
C LEU A 248 -26.02 12.31 -0.61
N PRO A 249 -26.72 13.41 -0.90
CA PRO A 249 -28.13 13.36 -1.25
C PRO A 249 -28.33 12.53 -2.50
N ILE A 250 -29.23 11.56 -2.41
CA ILE A 250 -29.69 10.74 -3.53
C ILE A 250 -31.19 10.90 -3.70
N ARG A 251 -31.69 10.71 -4.92
CA ARG A 251 -33.12 10.62 -5.20
C ARG A 251 -33.41 9.48 -6.17
N PHE A 252 -34.55 8.85 -5.97
CA PHE A 252 -35.10 7.85 -6.88
C PHE A 252 -36.17 8.52 -7.72
N ARG A 253 -36.11 8.37 -9.04
CA ARG A 253 -37.09 8.90 -9.99
C ARG A 253 -37.65 7.73 -10.81
N ALA A 254 -38.95 7.72 -11.06
CA ALA A 254 -39.54 6.73 -11.95
C ALA A 254 -38.91 6.81 -13.35
N SER A 255 -38.59 5.66 -13.92
CA SER A 255 -38.09 5.51 -15.28
C SER A 255 -38.73 4.27 -15.92
N TYR A 256 -38.22 3.84 -17.07
CA TYR A 256 -38.71 2.68 -17.79
C TYR A 256 -37.53 1.87 -18.34
N PHE A 257 -37.51 0.58 -18.03
CA PHE A 257 -36.66 -0.41 -18.68
C PHE A 257 -37.52 -1.63 -19.04
N PRO A 258 -37.42 -2.21 -20.25
CA PRO A 258 -38.29 -3.31 -20.66
C PRO A 258 -38.24 -4.55 -19.76
N PHE A 259 -37.11 -4.76 -19.06
CA PHE A 259 -36.84 -5.89 -18.19
C PHE A 259 -37.15 -5.64 -16.70
N THR A 260 -37.68 -4.47 -16.32
CA THR A 260 -38.09 -4.19 -14.94
C THR A 260 -39.40 -3.43 -14.81
N GLU A 261 -40.24 -3.80 -13.85
CA GLU A 261 -41.46 -3.09 -13.49
C GLU A 261 -41.82 -3.32 -12.01
N PRO A 262 -41.87 -2.28 -11.15
CA PRO A 262 -41.57 -0.87 -11.45
C PRO A 262 -40.07 -0.59 -11.65
N SER A 263 -39.80 0.39 -12.52
CA SER A 263 -38.46 0.90 -12.86
C SER A 263 -38.14 2.25 -12.23
N ALA A 264 -36.87 2.47 -11.89
CA ALA A 264 -36.36 3.72 -11.33
C ALA A 264 -34.93 4.05 -11.78
N GLU A 265 -34.62 5.33 -11.83
CA GLU A 265 -33.27 5.88 -11.92
C GLU A 265 -32.87 6.49 -10.57
N VAL A 266 -31.57 6.47 -10.29
CA VAL A 266 -30.97 7.05 -9.10
C VAL A 266 -30.01 8.15 -9.49
N ASP A 267 -30.31 9.36 -9.00
CA ASP A 267 -29.44 10.52 -9.15
C ASP A 267 -28.70 10.79 -7.84
N LEU A 268 -27.45 11.22 -7.95
CA LEU A 268 -26.68 11.77 -6.82
C LEU A 268 -26.43 13.26 -7.02
N GLN A 269 -26.38 14.02 -5.93
CA GLN A 269 -26.05 15.44 -5.99
C GLN A 269 -24.53 15.63 -6.12
N TRP A 270 -24.09 16.15 -7.26
CA TRP A 270 -22.68 16.41 -7.57
C TRP A 270 -22.51 17.85 -8.08
N GLN A 271 -21.63 18.62 -7.45
CA GLN A 271 -21.36 20.02 -7.81
C GLN A 271 -22.64 20.90 -7.91
N GLY A 272 -23.60 20.68 -7.02
CA GLY A 272 -24.87 21.42 -7.02
C GLY A 272 -25.87 21.00 -8.10
N ARG A 273 -25.59 19.95 -8.88
CA ARG A 273 -26.47 19.39 -9.90
C ARG A 273 -26.84 17.95 -9.57
N TRP A 274 -27.99 17.50 -10.04
CA TRP A 274 -28.37 16.09 -9.99
C TRP A 274 -27.74 15.36 -11.18
N LEU A 275 -27.04 14.27 -10.91
CA LEU A 275 -26.36 13.46 -11.91
C LEU A 275 -26.89 12.03 -11.80
N GLU A 276 -27.47 11.53 -12.88
CA GLU A 276 -27.88 10.13 -13.01
C GLU A 276 -26.65 9.22 -12.96
N VAL A 277 -26.71 8.19 -12.10
CA VAL A 277 -25.60 7.26 -11.94
C VAL A 277 -25.97 5.79 -12.04
N LEU A 278 -27.25 5.45 -11.86
CA LEU A 278 -27.69 4.06 -11.76
C LEU A 278 -29.15 3.93 -12.20
N GLY A 279 -29.43 2.89 -12.99
CA GLY A 279 -30.79 2.43 -13.29
C GLY A 279 -31.10 1.16 -12.49
N CYS A 280 -32.33 1.01 -12.02
CA CYS A 280 -32.76 -0.17 -11.26
C CYS A 280 -34.26 -0.43 -11.35
N GLY A 281 -34.68 -1.62 -10.91
CA GLY A 281 -36.09 -1.94 -10.83
C GLY A 281 -36.34 -3.36 -10.32
N VAL A 282 -37.61 -3.68 -10.13
CA VAL A 282 -38.06 -5.05 -9.86
C VAL A 282 -38.10 -5.80 -11.18
N VAL A 283 -37.54 -7.01 -11.23
CA VAL A 283 -37.44 -7.81 -12.46
C VAL A 283 -38.83 -8.09 -13.03
N ASP A 284 -39.02 -7.82 -14.33
CA ASP A 284 -40.30 -8.03 -14.99
C ASP A 284 -40.67 -9.53 -15.00
N PRO A 285 -41.95 -9.90 -14.73
CA PRO A 285 -42.38 -11.29 -14.75
C PRO A 285 -42.09 -12.05 -16.05
N ASN A 286 -42.04 -11.38 -17.20
CA ASN A 286 -41.72 -12.01 -18.48
C ASN A 286 -40.24 -12.44 -18.55
N VAL A 287 -39.35 -11.69 -17.92
CA VAL A 287 -37.92 -12.05 -17.83
C VAL A 287 -37.74 -13.30 -16.96
N LEU A 288 -38.43 -13.39 -15.82
CA LEU A 288 -38.42 -14.58 -14.97
C LEU A 288 -38.99 -15.81 -15.71
N LYS A 289 -40.11 -15.65 -16.42
CA LYS A 289 -40.69 -16.71 -17.24
C LYS A 289 -39.76 -17.18 -18.36
N ALA A 290 -39.03 -16.27 -19.00
CA ALA A 290 -38.12 -16.60 -20.10
C ALA A 290 -37.01 -17.57 -19.67
N VAL A 291 -36.59 -17.52 -18.40
CA VAL A 291 -35.57 -18.40 -17.82
C VAL A 291 -36.13 -19.56 -17.00
N GLY A 292 -37.46 -19.76 -17.02
CA GLY A 292 -38.13 -20.88 -16.37
C GLY A 292 -38.50 -20.68 -14.90
N TYR A 293 -38.35 -19.47 -14.36
CA TYR A 293 -38.76 -19.16 -12.98
C TYR A 293 -40.25 -18.77 -12.93
N ASP A 294 -40.94 -19.22 -11.88
CA ASP A 294 -42.34 -18.87 -11.62
C ASP A 294 -42.44 -17.50 -10.90
N PRO A 295 -42.97 -16.44 -11.54
CA PRO A 295 -43.07 -15.11 -10.94
C PRO A 295 -44.15 -15.01 -9.86
N GLU A 296 -45.04 -16.00 -9.71
CA GLU A 296 -45.97 -16.06 -8.57
C GLU A 296 -45.27 -16.56 -7.30
N LYS A 297 -44.11 -17.22 -7.45
CA LYS A 297 -43.29 -17.73 -6.34
C LYS A 297 -42.09 -16.84 -6.06
N TYR A 298 -41.36 -16.45 -7.11
CA TYR A 298 -40.12 -15.70 -6.99
C TYR A 298 -40.29 -14.26 -7.44
N THR A 299 -39.69 -13.35 -6.68
CA THR A 299 -39.53 -11.96 -7.08
C THR A 299 -38.06 -11.59 -7.10
N GLY A 300 -37.71 -10.49 -7.76
CA GLY A 300 -36.34 -10.06 -7.81
C GLY A 300 -36.19 -8.60 -8.13
N PHE A 301 -34.99 -8.09 -7.93
CA PHE A 301 -34.61 -6.76 -8.38
C PHE A 301 -33.25 -6.81 -9.07
N ALA A 302 -33.06 -5.87 -9.99
CA ALA A 302 -31.81 -5.67 -10.68
C ALA A 302 -31.42 -4.19 -10.66
N ALA A 303 -30.14 -3.92 -10.79
CA ALA A 303 -29.64 -2.57 -11.01
C ALA A 303 -28.37 -2.59 -11.85
N GLY A 304 -28.08 -1.49 -12.53
CA GLY A 304 -26.89 -1.33 -13.36
C GLY A 304 -26.33 0.08 -13.26
N PHE A 305 -25.01 0.18 -13.23
CA PHE A 305 -24.32 1.46 -13.24
C PHE A 305 -23.04 1.42 -14.07
N GLY A 306 -22.67 2.57 -14.64
CA GLY A 306 -21.43 2.76 -15.37
C GLY A 306 -20.26 3.04 -14.44
N VAL A 307 -19.16 2.29 -14.58
CA VAL A 307 -17.95 2.45 -13.76
C VAL A 307 -17.30 3.79 -14.02
N GLU A 308 -17.26 4.25 -15.27
CA GLU A 308 -16.66 5.52 -15.68
C GLU A 308 -17.37 6.69 -15.00
N ARG A 309 -18.70 6.66 -14.93
CA ARG A 309 -19.50 7.68 -14.23
C ARG A 309 -19.16 7.71 -12.74
N PHE A 310 -19.03 6.54 -12.11
CA PHE A 310 -18.63 6.46 -10.70
C PHE A 310 -17.20 6.98 -10.48
N ALA A 311 -16.26 6.65 -11.38
CA ALA A 311 -14.91 7.16 -11.36
C ALA A 311 -14.86 8.69 -11.50
N GLN A 312 -15.67 9.27 -12.40
CA GLN A 312 -15.81 10.72 -12.54
C GLN A 312 -16.22 11.38 -11.23
N VAL A 313 -17.21 10.82 -10.54
CA VAL A 313 -17.72 11.39 -9.29
C VAL A 313 -16.71 11.21 -8.16
N LEU A 314 -16.17 10.01 -7.98
CA LEU A 314 -15.20 9.68 -6.92
C LEU A 314 -13.91 10.49 -7.03
N HIS A 315 -13.38 10.57 -8.25
CA HIS A 315 -12.07 11.15 -8.49
C HIS A 315 -12.12 12.56 -9.10
N LYS A 316 -13.32 13.11 -9.30
CA LYS A 316 -13.54 14.43 -9.92
C LYS A 316 -12.89 14.54 -11.30
N ILE A 317 -12.95 13.46 -12.08
CA ILE A 317 -12.45 13.42 -13.46
C ILE A 317 -13.44 14.20 -14.34
N ASP A 318 -12.92 15.18 -15.06
CA ASP A 318 -13.68 16.09 -15.93
C ASP A 318 -14.08 15.45 -17.27
N ASP A 319 -13.29 14.49 -17.76
CA ASP A 319 -13.45 13.90 -19.08
C ASP A 319 -13.09 12.40 -19.05
N ILE A 320 -14.08 11.52 -19.35
CA ILE A 320 -13.83 10.07 -19.33
C ILE A 320 -12.78 9.63 -20.35
N ARG A 321 -12.56 10.37 -21.44
CA ARG A 321 -11.59 9.96 -22.47
C ARG A 321 -10.18 9.83 -21.88
N ARG A 322 -9.88 10.57 -20.80
CA ARG A 322 -8.60 10.47 -20.08
C ARG A 322 -8.32 9.08 -19.50
N VAL A 323 -9.35 8.29 -19.20
CA VAL A 323 -9.15 6.91 -18.74
C VAL A 323 -8.75 5.96 -19.87
N TYR A 324 -8.88 6.37 -21.13
CA TYR A 324 -8.51 5.56 -22.30
C TYR A 324 -7.22 6.02 -22.99
N THR A 325 -6.77 7.26 -22.76
CA THR A 325 -5.58 7.82 -23.42
C THR A 325 -4.26 7.25 -22.91
N SER A 326 -4.27 6.49 -21.81
CA SER A 326 -3.08 5.89 -21.17
C SER A 326 -1.99 6.92 -20.79
N ASP A 327 -2.39 8.15 -20.44
CA ASP A 327 -1.44 9.18 -19.98
C ASP A 327 -0.88 8.84 -18.60
N LEU A 328 0.43 8.56 -18.52
CA LEU A 328 1.11 8.23 -17.27
C LEU A 328 1.01 9.33 -16.20
N ARG A 329 0.88 10.61 -16.58
CA ARG A 329 0.73 11.72 -15.64
C ARG A 329 -0.65 11.70 -14.99
N PHE A 330 -1.66 11.23 -15.72
CA PHE A 330 -3.00 11.01 -15.21
C PHE A 330 -3.03 9.76 -14.32
N LEU A 331 -2.54 8.63 -14.82
CA LEU A 331 -2.59 7.35 -14.12
C LEU A 331 -1.80 7.34 -12.78
N ARG A 332 -0.73 8.13 -12.66
CA ARG A 332 0.06 8.22 -11.42
C ARG A 332 -0.65 8.92 -10.25
N GLN A 333 -1.79 9.57 -10.49
CA GLN A 333 -2.57 10.28 -9.47
C GLN A 333 -3.45 9.35 -8.63
N PHE A 334 -3.66 8.12 -9.10
CA PHE A 334 -4.42 7.05 -8.44
C PHE A 334 -3.48 6.05 -7.79
#